data_AF-A0AAW9II51-F1
#
_entry.id   AF-A0AAW9II51-F1
#
_cell.length_a   1.000
_cell.length_b   1.000
_cell.length_c   1.000
_cell.angle_alpha   90.00
_cell.angle_beta   90.00
_cell.angle_gamma   90.00
#
_symmetry.space_group_name_H-M   'P 1'
#
loop_
_entity.id
_entity.type
_entity.pdbx_description
1 polymer ?
#
loop_
_entity_poly.entity_id
_entity_poly.type
_entity_poly.pdbx_seq_one_letter_code
_entity_poly.pdbx_strand_id
1 'polypeptide(L)'
;QDLIGVSLAKFFNLDPLLGLATGSIPLVGGHGTSGSFGPLLENIGVKGATTVSFASATFGLVMGSILGGFLAKSLIERNNIKTIKEYHDKDIPLSDFHHDESAILNYNRLMKAASWIFIAMGIGSIITNYI
;
A
#
# COMPACT_ATOMS: atom_id res chain seq x y z
N GLN A 1 -9.25 -4.81 8.73
CA GLN A 1 -8.14 -5.78 8.80
C GLN A 1 -7.64 -5.96 10.24
N ASP A 2 -7.72 -4.92 11.06
CA ASP A 2 -7.22 -4.89 12.44
C ASP A 2 -7.84 -5.95 13.35
N LEU A 3 -9.14 -6.19 13.21
CA LEU A 3 -9.84 -7.19 14.02
C LEU A 3 -9.22 -8.59 13.87
N ILE A 4 -8.79 -8.97 12.65
CA ILE A 4 -8.20 -10.27 12.37
C ILE A 4 -6.79 -10.34 12.95
N GLY A 5 -5.95 -9.32 12.70
CA GLY A 5 -4.58 -9.26 13.21
C GLY A 5 -4.52 -9.25 14.75
N VAL A 6 -5.38 -8.46 15.39
CA VAL A 6 -5.50 -8.39 16.85
C VAL A 6 -6.02 -9.69 17.44
N SER A 7 -7.02 -10.32 16.80
CA SER A 7 -7.56 -11.61 17.27
C SER A 7 -6.54 -12.74 17.17
N LEU A 8 -5.76 -12.81 16.08
CA LEU A 8 -4.68 -13.78 15.94
C LEU A 8 -3.56 -13.53 16.96
N ALA A 9 -3.13 -12.28 17.15
CA ALA A 9 -2.11 -11.95 18.15
C ALA A 9 -2.54 -12.42 19.55
N LYS A 10 -3.80 -12.17 19.92
CA LYS A 10 -4.37 -12.63 21.18
C LYS A 10 -4.44 -14.15 21.29
N PHE A 11 -4.70 -14.86 20.20
CA PHE A 11 -4.70 -16.33 20.16
C PHE A 11 -3.30 -16.91 20.41
N PHE A 12 -2.25 -16.24 19.90
CA PHE A 12 -0.85 -16.63 20.12
C PHE A 12 -0.24 -16.08 21.41
N ASN A 13 -1.03 -15.47 22.31
CA ASN A 13 -0.55 -14.81 23.53
C ASN A 13 0.49 -13.68 23.27
N LEU A 14 0.36 -13.02 22.11
CA LEU A 14 1.17 -11.87 21.72
C LEU A 14 0.41 -10.56 21.99
N ASP A 15 1.16 -9.45 22.02
CA ASP A 15 0.57 -8.13 22.19
C ASP A 15 -0.40 -7.80 21.02
N PRO A 16 -1.66 -7.42 21.29
CA PRO A 16 -2.60 -6.94 20.27
C PRO A 16 -2.03 -5.88 19.32
N LEU A 17 -1.15 -5.01 19.82
CA LEU A 17 -0.48 -3.96 19.05
C LEU A 17 0.51 -4.55 18.03
N LEU A 18 1.10 -5.71 18.32
CA LEU A 18 1.89 -6.47 17.34
C LEU A 18 1.00 -6.99 16.20
N GLY A 19 -0.27 -7.30 16.50
CA GLY A 19 -1.29 -7.62 15.50
C GLY A 19 -1.58 -6.45 14.54
N LEU A 20 -1.48 -5.20 15.02
CA LEU A 20 -1.56 -4.01 14.16
C LEU A 20 -0.27 -3.81 13.37
N ALA A 21 0.89 -4.01 14.02
CA ALA A 21 2.22 -3.91 13.41
C ALA A 21 2.42 -4.89 12.24
N THR A 22 1.79 -6.06 12.31
CA THR A 22 1.77 -7.10 11.25
C THR A 22 0.63 -6.93 10.26
N GLY A 23 -0.40 -6.15 10.61
CA GLY A 23 -1.66 -6.05 9.88
C GLY A 23 -1.79 -4.75 9.08
N SER A 24 -2.69 -3.86 9.48
CA SER A 24 -3.04 -2.66 8.69
C SER A 24 -1.89 -1.69 8.50
N ILE A 25 -1.02 -1.54 9.51
CA ILE A 25 0.10 -0.58 9.49
C ILE A 25 1.00 -0.84 8.26
N PRO A 26 1.54 -2.05 8.05
CA PRO A 26 2.33 -2.34 6.85
C PRO A 26 1.47 -2.53 5.59
N LEU A 27 0.23 -3.03 5.70
CA LEU A 27 -0.55 -3.41 4.51
C LEU A 27 -1.25 -2.23 3.81
N VAL A 28 -1.44 -1.09 4.50
CA VAL A 28 -2.04 0.11 3.91
C VAL A 28 -0.98 1.07 3.36
N GLY A 29 0.13 1.27 4.10
CA GLY A 29 1.16 2.26 3.73
C GLY A 29 2.56 1.70 3.49
N GLY A 30 2.70 0.37 3.49
CA GLY A 30 3.95 -0.32 3.20
C GLY A 30 5.09 0.08 4.14
N HIS A 31 6.27 0.22 3.57
CA HIS A 31 7.50 0.51 4.29
C HIS A 31 7.49 1.91 4.94
N GLY A 32 6.72 2.85 4.39
CA GLY A 32 6.61 4.21 4.92
C GLY A 32 5.90 4.24 6.27
N THR A 33 4.72 3.63 6.35
CA THR A 33 3.98 3.52 7.62
C THR A 33 4.66 2.57 8.59
N SER A 34 5.26 1.46 8.13
CA SER A 34 6.11 0.63 9.00
C SER A 34 7.29 1.41 9.60
N GLY A 35 7.90 2.30 8.83
CA GLY A 35 9.00 3.17 9.28
C GLY A 35 8.57 4.23 10.30
N SER A 36 7.36 4.79 10.16
CA SER A 36 6.83 5.79 11.10
C SER A 36 6.26 5.17 12.38
N PHE A 37 5.53 4.06 12.26
CA PHE A 37 4.78 3.47 13.39
C PHE A 37 5.52 2.30 14.07
N GLY A 38 6.42 1.61 13.40
CA GLY A 38 7.21 0.51 13.99
C GLY A 38 7.99 0.94 15.24
N PRO A 39 8.82 1.99 15.16
CA PRO A 39 9.57 2.49 16.31
C PRO A 39 8.66 3.04 17.41
N LEU A 40 7.53 3.66 17.04
CA LEU A 40 6.53 4.13 18.00
C LEU A 40 5.94 2.98 18.82
N LEU A 41 5.63 1.85 18.16
CA LEU A 41 5.12 0.64 18.81
C LEU A 41 6.17 -0.02 19.71
N GLU A 42 7.44 -0.03 19.30
CA GLU A 42 8.53 -0.51 20.15
C GLU A 42 8.73 0.37 21.39
N ASN A 43 8.62 1.69 21.24
CA ASN A 43 8.75 2.65 22.34
C ASN A 43 7.64 2.51 23.40
N ILE A 44 6.45 2.06 23.01
CA ILE A 44 5.35 1.79 23.96
C ILE A 44 5.39 0.36 24.54
N GLY A 45 6.45 -0.41 24.25
CA GLY A 45 6.74 -1.70 24.88
C GLY A 45 6.56 -2.93 24.00
N VAL A 46 6.15 -2.77 22.74
CA VAL A 46 5.90 -3.90 21.82
C VAL A 46 7.21 -4.35 21.18
N LYS A 47 7.89 -5.31 21.81
CA LYS A 47 9.20 -5.80 21.33
C LYS A 47 9.13 -6.32 19.89
N GLY A 48 10.03 -5.82 19.04
CA GLY A 48 10.19 -6.29 17.66
C GLY A 48 9.13 -5.79 16.69
N ALA A 49 8.29 -4.83 17.08
CA ALA A 49 7.24 -4.30 16.21
C ALA A 49 7.80 -3.68 14.92
N THR A 50 8.99 -3.04 14.96
CA THR A 50 9.61 -2.45 13.76
C THR A 50 9.99 -3.54 12.76
N THR A 51 10.77 -4.52 13.21
CA THR A 51 11.26 -5.62 12.36
C THR A 51 10.11 -6.41 11.74
N VAL A 52 9.12 -6.75 12.55
CA VAL A 52 7.97 -7.54 12.10
C VAL A 52 7.08 -6.73 11.15
N SER A 53 6.94 -5.41 11.37
CA SER A 53 6.17 -4.56 10.46
C SER A 53 6.80 -4.46 9.08
N PHE A 54 8.11 -4.23 9.00
CA PHE A 54 8.84 -4.24 7.73
C PHE A 54 8.77 -5.60 7.03
N ALA A 55 8.97 -6.69 7.78
CA ALA A 55 8.82 -8.04 7.24
C ALA A 55 7.42 -8.27 6.65
N SER A 56 6.37 -7.87 7.37
CA SER A 56 4.99 -8.00 6.90
C SER A 56 4.72 -7.14 5.66
N ALA A 57 5.29 -5.92 5.57
CA ALA A 57 5.14 -5.08 4.39
C ALA A 57 5.70 -5.74 3.12
N THR A 58 6.88 -6.38 3.21
CA THR A 58 7.47 -7.11 2.08
C THR A 58 6.66 -8.34 1.69
N PHE A 59 6.23 -9.12 2.69
CA PHE A 59 5.44 -10.32 2.48
C PHE A 59 4.07 -9.99 1.86
N GLY A 60 3.41 -8.95 2.37
CA GLY A 60 2.12 -8.47 1.87
C GLY A 60 2.19 -8.06 0.40
N LEU A 61 3.27 -7.41 -0.03
CA LEU A 61 3.47 -7.04 -1.44
C LEU A 61 3.61 -8.27 -2.34
N VAL A 62 4.43 -9.24 -1.93
CA VAL A 62 4.65 -10.48 -2.70
C VAL A 62 3.35 -11.28 -2.79
N MET A 63 2.70 -11.52 -1.65
CA MET A 63 1.43 -12.27 -1.61
C MET A 63 0.29 -11.55 -2.33
N GLY A 64 0.21 -10.22 -2.19
CA GLY A 64 -0.77 -9.40 -2.89
C GLY A 64 -0.64 -9.50 -4.40
N SER A 65 0.61 -9.54 -4.91
CA SER A 65 0.88 -9.70 -6.34
C SER A 65 0.45 -11.08 -6.87
N ILE A 66 0.77 -12.14 -6.10
CA ILE A 66 0.40 -13.51 -6.44
C ILE A 66 -1.12 -13.68 -6.44
N LEU A 67 -1.79 -13.29 -5.35
CA LEU A 67 -3.24 -13.40 -5.20
C LEU A 67 -3.99 -12.52 -6.20
N GLY A 68 -3.49 -11.32 -6.48
CA GLY A 68 -4.05 -10.41 -7.48
C GLY A 68 -4.10 -11.05 -8.87
N GLY A 69 -3.03 -11.74 -9.29
CA GLY A 69 -3.00 -12.45 -10.56
C GLY A 69 -4.01 -13.60 -10.63
N PHE A 70 -4.08 -14.43 -9.57
CA PHE A 70 -5.05 -15.53 -9.51
C PHE A 70 -6.50 -15.04 -9.48
N LEU A 71 -6.80 -13.98 -8.70
CA LEU A 71 -8.12 -13.38 -8.63
C LEU A 71 -8.53 -12.73 -9.96
N ALA A 72 -7.62 -11.98 -10.59
CA ALA A 72 -7.86 -11.38 -11.90
C ALA A 72 -8.19 -12.46 -12.94
N LYS A 73 -7.39 -13.52 -13.02
CA LYS A 73 -7.64 -14.66 -13.92
C LYS A 73 -9.01 -15.30 -13.64
N SER A 74 -9.31 -15.59 -12.38
CA SER A 74 -10.58 -16.23 -12.00
C SER A 74 -11.79 -15.36 -12.35
N LEU A 75 -11.69 -14.04 -12.17
CA LEU A 75 -12.74 -13.10 -12.54
C LEU A 75 -12.92 -12.97 -14.05
N ILE A 76 -11.83 -12.99 -14.83
CA ILE A 76 -11.85 -12.97 -16.29
C ILE A 76 -12.57 -14.21 -16.83
N GLU A 77 -12.18 -15.40 -16.36
CA GLU A 77 -12.78 -16.67 -16.79
C GLU A 77 -14.26 -16.79 -16.38
N ARG A 78 -14.61 -16.41 -15.14
CA ARG A 78 -16.00 -16.50 -14.64
C ARG A 78 -16.95 -15.56 -15.36
N ASN A 79 -16.51 -14.34 -15.65
CA ASN A 79 -17.36 -13.33 -16.28
C ASN A 79 -17.22 -13.31 -17.81
N ASN A 80 -16.49 -14.27 -18.42
CA ASN A 80 -16.16 -14.28 -19.84
C ASN A 80 -15.72 -12.90 -20.35
N ILE A 81 -14.88 -12.22 -19.57
CA ILE A 81 -14.37 -10.90 -19.96
C ILE A 81 -13.49 -11.13 -21.17
N LYS A 82 -13.94 -10.65 -22.34
CA LYS A 82 -13.15 -10.66 -23.57
C LYS A 82 -11.86 -9.89 -23.30
N THR A 83 -10.80 -10.65 -23.05
CA THR A 83 -9.47 -10.10 -22.92
C THR A 83 -9.00 -9.73 -24.31
N ILE A 84 -8.35 -8.59 -24.42
CA ILE A 84 -8.05 -7.92 -25.69
C ILE A 84 -7.22 -8.81 -26.67
N LYS A 85 -6.64 -9.92 -26.19
CA LYS A 85 -5.98 -10.93 -27.03
C LYS A 85 -6.90 -11.68 -28.00
N GLU A 86 -8.21 -11.68 -27.80
CA GLU A 86 -9.17 -12.37 -28.67
C GLU A 86 -9.98 -11.44 -29.60
N TYR A 87 -9.52 -10.19 -29.79
CA TYR A 87 -10.12 -9.30 -30.80
C TYR A 87 -9.28 -9.32 -32.08
N HIS A 88 -9.64 -10.20 -33.00
CA HIS A 88 -9.23 -10.12 -34.41
C HIS A 88 -10.12 -9.09 -35.12
N ASP A 89 -10.09 -7.85 -34.65
CA ASP A 89 -10.65 -6.71 -35.36
C ASP A 89 -9.69 -5.55 -35.15
N LYS A 90 -9.30 -4.90 -36.24
CA LYS A 90 -8.20 -3.92 -36.29
C LYS A 90 -8.53 -2.58 -35.64
N ASP A 91 -9.66 -2.47 -34.95
CA ASP A 91 -10.24 -1.18 -34.52
C ASP A 91 -10.33 -0.99 -33.00
N ILE A 92 -9.78 -1.91 -32.19
CA ILE A 92 -9.68 -1.68 -30.74
C ILE A 92 -8.21 -1.58 -30.35
N PRO A 93 -7.74 -0.43 -29.81
CA PRO A 93 -6.34 -0.29 -29.42
C PRO A 93 -6.04 -1.25 -28.28
N LEU A 94 -5.29 -2.30 -28.63
CA LEU A 94 -4.56 -3.16 -27.72
C LEU A 94 -3.72 -2.29 -26.79
N SER A 95 -4.04 -2.31 -25.50
CA SER A 95 -3.22 -1.73 -24.44
C SER A 95 -2.95 -0.24 -24.62
N ASP A 96 -3.99 0.58 -24.54
CA ASP A 96 -3.82 1.99 -24.23
C ASP A 96 -4.46 2.35 -22.88
N PHE A 97 -3.96 1.71 -21.82
CA PHE A 97 -3.87 2.38 -20.51
C PHE A 97 -2.80 3.50 -20.52
N HIS A 98 -2.44 3.99 -21.71
CA HIS A 98 -1.74 5.24 -21.96
C HIS A 98 -2.56 6.20 -22.83
N HIS A 99 -3.89 6.22 -22.71
CA HIS A 99 -4.63 7.49 -22.83
C HIS A 99 -4.36 8.39 -21.60
N ASP A 100 -3.09 8.47 -21.23
CA ASP A 100 -2.51 9.65 -20.64
C ASP A 100 -2.38 10.58 -21.85
N GLU A 101 -3.43 11.37 -22.09
CA GLU A 101 -3.37 12.54 -22.97
C GLU A 101 -2.16 13.33 -22.51
N SER A 102 -0.99 13.03 -23.10
CA SER A 102 0.35 13.39 -22.68
C SER A 102 0.32 14.18 -21.37
N ALA A 103 0.48 13.52 -20.23
CA ALA A 103 0.95 14.22 -19.05
C ALA A 103 2.32 14.77 -19.45
N ILE A 104 2.32 15.95 -20.09
CA ILE A 104 3.51 16.69 -20.45
C ILE A 104 4.10 16.96 -19.08
N LEU A 105 5.09 16.13 -18.72
CA LEU A 105 5.87 16.22 -17.50
C LEU A 105 6.66 17.53 -17.60
N ASN A 106 5.95 18.62 -17.34
CA ASN A 106 6.49 19.95 -17.34
C ASN A 106 7.14 20.13 -15.98
N TYR A 107 8.43 20.44 -15.98
CA TYR A 107 9.21 20.75 -14.78
C TYR A 107 8.46 21.70 -13.85
N ASN A 108 7.75 22.70 -14.39
CA ASN A 108 6.98 23.65 -13.60
C ASN A 108 5.80 23.01 -12.82
N ARG A 109 5.12 22.00 -13.39
CA ARG A 109 4.03 21.29 -12.69
C ARG A 109 4.59 20.36 -11.63
N LEU A 110 5.68 19.65 -11.94
CA LEU A 110 6.34 18.75 -10.99
C LEU A 110 6.94 19.55 -9.82
N MET A 111 7.59 20.68 -10.10
CA MET A 111 8.15 21.56 -9.08
C MET A 111 7.06 22.21 -8.22
N LYS A 112 5.95 22.63 -8.82
CA LYS A 112 4.80 23.17 -8.06
C LYS A 112 4.16 22.11 -7.17
N ALA A 113 3.99 20.87 -7.65
CA ALA A 113 3.48 19.77 -6.85
C ALA A 113 4.42 19.42 -5.68
N ALA A 114 5.73 19.32 -5.95
CA ALA A 114 6.72 19.10 -4.91
C ALA A 114 6.70 20.20 -3.84
N SER A 115 6.57 21.47 -4.28
CA SER A 115 6.46 22.62 -3.37
C SER A 115 5.24 22.50 -2.45
N TRP A 116 4.09 22.08 -2.97
CA TRP A 116 2.90 21.84 -2.15
C TRP A 116 3.08 20.71 -1.15
N ILE A 117 3.76 19.62 -1.53
CA ILE A 117 4.09 18.51 -0.61
C ILE A 117 4.98 19.01 0.53
N PHE A 118 6.03 19.79 0.24
CA PHE A 118 6.92 20.34 1.27
C PHE A 118 6.20 21.28 2.23
N ILE A 119 5.32 22.15 1.72
CA ILE A 119 4.52 23.05 2.56
C ILE A 119 3.60 22.23 3.48
N ALA A 120 2.90 21.22 2.94
CA ALA A 120 2.02 20.35 3.72
C ALA A 120 2.79 19.57 4.81
N MET A 121 3.96 19.01 4.46
CA MET A 121 4.83 18.31 5.42
C MET A 121 5.37 19.26 6.50
N GLY A 122 5.78 20.48 6.13
CA GLY A 122 6.27 21.48 7.06
C GLY A 122 5.20 21.92 8.06
N ILE A 123 3.99 22.22 7.57
CA ILE A 123 2.84 22.56 8.43
C ILE A 123 2.51 21.38 9.34
N GLY A 124 2.44 20.16 8.80
CA GLY A 124 2.18 18.96 9.58
C GLY A 124 3.19 18.75 10.71
N SER A 125 4.48 18.96 10.44
CA SER A 125 5.54 18.85 11.44
C SER A 125 5.43 19.89 12.56
N ILE A 126 5.06 21.13 12.24
CA ILE A 126 4.83 22.17 13.27
C ILE A 126 3.66 21.76 14.16
N ILE A 127 2.55 21.32 13.56
CA ILE A 127 1.36 20.92 14.32
C ILE A 127 1.67 19.74 15.24
N THR A 128 2.41 18.73 14.78
CA THR A 128 2.83 17.59 15.60
C THR A 128 3.68 18.00 16.81
N ASN A 129 4.45 19.09 16.75
CA ASN A 129 5.21 19.57 17.90
C ASN A 129 4.36 20.32 18.93
N TYR A 130 3.16 20.78 18.55
CA TYR A 130 2.23 21.48 19.45
C TYR A 130 1.17 20.56 20.07
N ILE A 131 1.08 19.30 19.63
CA ILE A 131 0.19 18.24 20.15
C ILE A 131 1.01 17.28 21.01
#